data_AF-K9YBG8-F1
#
_entry.id   AF-K9YBG8-F1
#
_cell.length_a   1.000
_cell.length_b   1.000
_cell.length_c   1.000
_cell.angle_alpha   90.00
_cell.angle_beta   90.00
_cell.angle_gamma   90.00
#
_symmetry.space_group_name_H-M   'P 1'
#
loop_
_entity.id
_entity.type
_entity.pdbx_description
1 polymer ?
#
loop_
_entity_poly.entity_id
_entity_poly.type
_entity_poly.pdbx_seq_one_letter_code
_entity_poly.pdbx_strand_id
1 'polypeptide(L)' 'MTTKRLEEAISKVNQLSESEQNAIADIILAEIADEQYWQEQFDQSQDQLAILAKEALSEYQAKKTHSLDSELEQ' A
#
# COMPACT_ATOMS: atom_id res chain seq x y z
N MET A 1 4.44 8.09 23.13
CA MET A 1 3.12 7.89 23.78
C MET A 1 2.33 6.97 22.87
N THR A 2 1.76 5.89 23.40
CA THR A 2 0.99 4.91 22.63
C THR A 2 -0.46 5.41 22.48
N THR A 3 -1.17 5.02 21.43
CA THR A 3 -2.57 5.42 21.26
C THR A 3 -3.48 4.53 22.11
N LYS A 4 -4.59 5.09 22.63
CA LYS A 4 -5.58 4.35 23.42
C LYS A 4 -6.11 3.09 22.71
N ARG A 5 -6.22 3.13 21.39
CA ARG A 5 -6.68 1.99 20.58
C ARG A 5 -5.65 0.87 20.53
N LEU A 6 -4.38 1.20 20.39
CA LEU A 6 -3.32 0.21 20.42
C LEU A 6 -3.17 -0.42 21.81
N GLU A 7 -3.32 0.36 22.87
CA GLU A 7 -3.37 -0.15 24.24
C GLU A 7 -4.54 -1.12 24.46
N GLU A 8 -5.74 -0.78 23.99
CA GLU A 8 -6.91 -1.65 24.04
C GLU A 8 -6.70 -2.97 23.27
N ALA A 9 -6.11 -2.89 22.07
CA ALA A 9 -5.80 -4.07 21.26
C ALA A 9 -4.80 -5.00 21.96
N ILE A 10 -3.69 -4.45 22.47
CA ILE A 10 -2.68 -5.22 23.21
C ILE A 10 -3.30 -5.87 24.46
N SER A 11 -4.15 -5.14 25.18
CA SER A 11 -4.82 -5.68 26.37
C SER A 11 -5.71 -6.90 26.04
N LYS A 12 -6.38 -6.91 24.88
CA LYS A 12 -7.17 -8.05 24.42
C LYS A 12 -6.28 -9.22 23.96
N VAL A 13 -5.21 -8.94 23.23
CA VAL A 13 -4.25 -9.95 22.77
C VAL A 13 -3.62 -10.68 23.96
N ASN A 14 -3.23 -9.96 25.01
CA ASN A 14 -2.64 -10.54 26.22
C ASN A 14 -3.56 -11.53 26.98
N GLN A 15 -4.86 -11.56 26.68
CA GLN A 15 -5.82 -12.50 27.29
C GLN A 15 -5.92 -13.83 26.52
N LEU A 16 -5.30 -13.93 25.34
CA LEU A 16 -5.34 -15.10 24.48
C LEU A 16 -4.23 -16.10 24.84
N SER A 17 -4.27 -17.31 24.26
CA SER A 17 -3.18 -18.27 24.39
C SER A 17 -1.90 -17.75 23.73
N GLU A 18 -0.73 -18.27 24.15
CA GLU A 18 0.56 -17.89 23.57
C GLU A 18 0.61 -18.09 22.05
N SER A 19 0.01 -19.17 21.55
CA SER A 19 -0.06 -19.43 20.10
C SER A 19 -0.88 -18.38 19.36
N GLU A 20 -1.98 -17.92 19.95
CA GLU A 20 -2.82 -16.87 19.34
C GLU A 20 -2.12 -15.50 19.41
N GLN A 21 -1.43 -15.21 20.51
CA GLN A 21 -0.63 -14.00 20.66
C GLN A 21 0.47 -13.94 19.59
N ASN A 22 1.22 -15.02 19.41
CA ASN A 22 2.27 -15.10 18.40
C ASN A 22 1.71 -14.97 16.98
N ALA A 23 0.59 -15.64 16.66
CA ALA A 23 -0.05 -15.51 15.35
C ALA A 23 -0.46 -14.07 15.05
N ILE A 24 -1.00 -13.35 16.02
CA ILE A 24 -1.37 -11.92 15.86
C ILE A 24 -0.11 -11.05 15.73
N ALA A 25 0.93 -11.32 16.52
CA ALA A 25 2.19 -10.59 16.43
C ALA A 25 2.84 -10.74 15.05
N ASP A 26 2.86 -11.96 14.50
CA ASP A 26 3.42 -12.24 13.18
C ASP A 26 2.69 -11.45 12.08
N ILE A 27 1.35 -11.38 12.14
CA ILE A 27 0.56 -10.56 11.20
C ILE A 27 0.94 -9.09 11.32
N ILE A 28 0.97 -8.52 12.52
CA ILE A 28 1.29 -7.10 12.72
C ILE A 28 2.69 -6.77 12.22
N LEU A 29 3.67 -7.64 12.51
CA LEU A 29 5.04 -7.44 12.08
C LEU A 29 5.20 -7.55 10.56
N ALA A 30 4.49 -8.48 9.93
CA ALA A 30 4.47 -8.61 8.47
C ALA A 30 3.91 -7.35 7.79
N GLU A 31 2.76 -6.84 8.25
CA GLU A 31 2.15 -5.62 7.70
C GLU A 31 3.07 -4.39 7.85
N ILE A 32 3.76 -4.26 8.99
CA ILE A 32 4.73 -3.17 9.19
C ILE A 32 5.91 -3.29 8.22
N ALA A 33 6.43 -4.51 8.02
CA ALA A 33 7.54 -4.75 7.11
C ALA A 33 7.13 -4.49 5.65
N ASP A 34 5.93 -4.92 5.24
CA ASP A 34 5.40 -4.69 3.90
C ASP A 34 5.20 -3.19 3.63
N GLU A 35 4.67 -2.42 4.59
CA GLU A 35 4.53 -0.97 4.47
C GLU A 35 5.88 -0.27 4.33
N GLN A 36 6.88 -0.68 5.13
CA GLN A 36 8.24 -0.14 5.03
C GLN A 36 8.86 -0.44 3.66
N TYR A 37 8.73 -1.68 3.20
CA TYR A 37 9.21 -2.08 1.88
C TYR A 37 8.54 -1.27 0.77
N TRP A 38 7.22 -1.12 0.81
CA TRP A 38 6.48 -0.31 -0.15
C TRP A 38 6.93 1.14 -0.17
N GLN A 39 7.12 1.75 1.00
CA GLN A 39 7.62 3.12 1.10
C GLN A 39 9.00 3.26 0.46
N GLU A 40 9.92 2.35 0.74
CA GLU A 40 11.26 2.35 0.15
C GLU A 40 11.23 2.20 -1.38
N GLN A 41 10.42 1.28 -1.89
CA GLN A 41 10.27 1.10 -3.34
C GLN A 41 9.64 2.34 -3.99
N PHE A 42 8.63 2.93 -3.35
CA PHE A 42 7.95 4.11 -3.85
C PHE A 42 8.87 5.34 -3.89
N ASP A 43 9.68 5.55 -2.85
CA ASP A 43 10.65 6.65 -2.78
C ASP A 43 11.67 6.56 -3.91
N GLN A 44 12.04 5.34 -4.34
CA GLN A 44 12.97 5.10 -5.44
C GLN A 44 12.31 5.15 -6.83
N SER A 45 10.98 5.16 -6.91
CA SER A 45 10.24 5.06 -8.17
C SER A 45 10.03 6.40 -8.90
N GLN A 46 10.38 7.53 -8.29
CA GLN A 46 9.99 8.86 -8.77
C GLN A 46 10.48 9.18 -10.20
N ASP A 47 11.72 8.82 -10.53
CA ASP A 47 12.26 9.04 -11.89
C ASP A 47 11.52 8.20 -12.94
N GLN A 48 11.23 6.94 -12.62
CA GLN A 48 10.49 6.05 -13.51
C GLN A 48 9.03 6.52 -13.68
N LEU A 49 8.37 6.94 -12.62
CA LEU A 49 7.04 7.53 -12.67
C LEU A 49 7.02 8.82 -13.50
N ALA A 50 8.06 9.65 -13.40
CA ALA A 50 8.17 10.87 -14.22
C ALA A 50 8.35 10.56 -15.71
N ILE A 51 9.06 9.48 -16.06
CA ILE A 51 9.16 8.99 -17.44
C ILE A 51 7.79 8.54 -17.95
N LEU A 52 7.11 7.66 -17.20
CA LEU A 52 5.78 7.16 -17.57
C LEU A 52 4.76 8.29 -17.73
N ALA A 53 4.78 9.30 -16.86
CA ALA A 53 3.92 10.46 -16.96
C ALA A 53 4.19 11.28 -18.23
N LYS A 54 5.46 11.46 -18.61
CA LYS A 54 5.83 12.16 -19.86
C LYS A 54 5.37 11.38 -21.09
N GLU A 55 5.53 10.06 -21.07
CA GLU A 55 5.07 9.19 -22.15
C GLU A 55 3.56 9.27 -22.33
N ALA A 56 2.79 9.13 -21.24
CA ALA A 56 1.34 9.24 -21.25
C ALA A 56 0.86 10.60 -21.79
N LEU A 57 1.51 11.70 -21.38
CA LEU A 57 1.20 13.03 -21.90
C LEU A 57 1.51 13.18 -23.40
N SER A 58 2.63 12.60 -23.86
CA SER A 58 3.01 12.58 -25.27
C SER A 58 2.00 11.81 -26.12
N GLU A 59 1.55 10.66 -25.64
CA GLU A 59 0.53 9.85 -26.32
C GLU A 59 -0.82 10.56 -26.38
N TYR A 60 -1.23 11.22 -25.29
CA TYR A 60 -2.44 12.04 -25.26
C TYR A 60 -2.36 13.17 -26.29
N GLN A 61 -1.25 13.92 -26.32
CA GLN A 61 -1.02 14.99 -27.31
C GLN A 61 -1.02 14.47 -28.75
N ALA A 62 -0.50 13.25 -28.96
CA ALA A 62 -0.52 12.57 -30.24
C ALA A 62 -1.90 11.98 -30.63
N LYS A 63 -2.93 12.18 -29.80
CA LYS A 63 -4.28 11.60 -29.97
C LYS A 63 -4.27 10.07 -30.05
N LYS A 64 -3.34 9.43 -29.33
CA LYS A 64 -3.21 7.97 -29.25
C LYS A 64 -3.92 7.35 -28.05
N THR A 65 -4.61 8.16 -27.24
CA THR A 65 -5.38 7.73 -26.07
C THR A 65 -6.87 7.63 -26.42
N HIS A 66 -7.59 6.72 -25.76
CA HIS A 66 -9.06 6.64 -25.81
C HIS A 66 -9.69 7.01 -24.46
N SER A 67 -11.00 7.24 -24.46
CA SER A 67 -11.74 7.48 -23.22
C SER A 67 -11.83 6.19 -22.42
N LEU A 68 -11.56 6.23 -21.12
CA LEU A 68 -11.71 5.07 -20.25
C LEU A 68 -13.15 4.54 -20.26
N ASP A 69 -14.14 5.43 -20.36
CA ASP A 69 -15.56 5.04 -20.43
C ASP A 69 -15.95 4.35 -21.74
N SER A 70 -15.14 4.48 -22.80
CA SER A 70 -15.44 3.87 -24.10
C SER A 70 -15.27 2.33 -24.14
N GLU A 71 -14.64 1.76 -23.11
CA GLU A 71 -14.50 0.31 -22.94
C GLU A 71 -15.68 -0.33 -22.20
N LEU A 72 -16.52 0.46 -21.53
CA LEU A 72 -17.68 -0.02 -20.77
C LEU A 72 -18.98 -0.12 -21.59
N GLU A 73 -18.97 0.36 -22.84
CA GLU A 73 -20.14 0.40 -23.75
C GLU A 73 -20.07 -0.64 -24.91
N GLN A 74 -19.21 -1.65 -24.83
CA GLN A 74 -19.14 -2.77 -25.81
C GLN A 74 -19.87 -4.01 -25.30
#